data_AF-A0A0Q4NCD8-F1
#
_entry.id   AF-A0A0Q4NCD8-F1
#
_cell.length_a   1.000
_cell.length_b   1.000
_cell.length_c   1.000
_cell.angle_alpha   90.00
_cell.angle_beta   90.00
_cell.angle_gamma   90.00
#
_symmetry.space_group_name_H-M   'P 1'
#
loop_
_entity.id
_entity.type
_entity.pdbx_description
1 polymer ?
#
loop_
_entity_poly.entity_id
_entity_poly.type
_entity_poly.pdbx_seq_one_letter_code
_entity_poly.pdbx_strand_id
1 'polypeptide(L)'
;MTYTLHLGDCLDILKAIPDNSIDSVVTDPPYALPGGFMGKSWDNHDGREDAGFGYWLAGFTDGEGCFRVQRHERGTHTCAFQIKLRDDDRAVLERIRRFVGAGTIAATDDSTPSKPQARYVVQNKDGCARLVAIFRKYPLTAKKALDFEVWAEAVEEWLGRARGSRWHGATDQTRAAALKARLENVRKYTDVPWSGHKFQDWVRQWSLECLRILKPGGHMLAFGATRQYHRLACGIEDAGFEVRDTLGWVFGSGLPKSHNLTGDWQGWGTALKPAWESIVLARKPLAGTVAANVLAHSTGALNIDGCRVGWPDGKAPEIGTPGWGGPGKKLTVVPGQDGKTVERSVPSSLGRWPANLIHDGSPEVVALFPTEAGASAPVKGTEPTANGFSGAVAYSGMMGRVQGAFHADTGSAARFFYCTKTSRKDRNEGLDHGDQKAVRTNATMREREQADWSKRNGNHHPTVKPTDLMAYLLRLVTPPGGTALDPFMGSGSTGKAAMREGFQFIGCELDPEYLAIAKARIEHEQAKVAAARESATESQLSLFGN
;
A
#
# COMPACT_ATOMS: atom_id res chain seq x y z
N MET A 1 14.16 -2.97 -23.66
CA MET A 1 13.41 -3.11 -22.41
C MET A 1 13.04 -4.56 -22.28
N THR A 2 13.40 -5.18 -21.18
CA THR A 2 13.14 -6.57 -20.81
C THR A 2 12.29 -6.57 -19.54
N TYR A 3 11.56 -7.66 -19.34
CA TYR A 3 10.80 -7.87 -18.14
C TYR A 3 10.95 -9.31 -17.66
N THR A 4 10.84 -9.52 -16.35
CA THR A 4 10.81 -10.85 -15.72
C THR A 4 9.60 -10.93 -14.80
N LEU A 5 8.75 -11.93 -14.99
CA LEU A 5 7.57 -12.14 -14.14
C LEU A 5 7.72 -13.44 -13.35
N HIS A 6 7.39 -13.39 -12.07
CA HIS A 6 7.43 -14.53 -11.16
C HIS A 6 6.04 -14.88 -10.66
N LEU A 7 5.67 -16.15 -10.76
CA LEU A 7 4.47 -16.71 -10.15
C LEU A 7 4.82 -17.22 -8.74
N GLY A 8 4.22 -16.64 -7.69
CA GLY A 8 4.39 -17.10 -6.32
C GLY A 8 4.30 -16.00 -5.26
N ASP A 9 4.57 -16.37 -4.02
CA ASP A 9 4.60 -15.43 -2.90
C ASP A 9 5.84 -14.52 -3.03
N CYS A 10 5.59 -13.20 -2.99
CA CYS A 10 6.64 -12.20 -3.07
C CYS A 10 7.72 -12.39 -2.01
N LEU A 11 7.40 -12.83 -0.79
CA LEU A 11 8.36 -13.00 0.29
C LEU A 11 9.39 -14.08 -0.02
N ASP A 12 9.05 -15.07 -0.85
CA ASP A 12 9.99 -16.10 -1.27
C ASP A 12 10.76 -15.68 -2.52
N ILE A 13 10.10 -15.01 -3.47
CA ILE A 13 10.74 -14.51 -4.69
C ILE A 13 11.79 -13.44 -4.38
N LEU A 14 11.46 -12.48 -3.49
CA LEU A 14 12.35 -11.37 -3.15
C LEU A 14 13.69 -11.87 -2.58
N LYS A 15 13.69 -12.95 -1.79
CA LYS A 15 14.91 -13.58 -1.23
C LYS A 15 15.88 -14.06 -2.31
N ALA A 16 15.39 -14.40 -3.50
CA ALA A 16 16.21 -14.86 -4.61
C ALA A 16 16.81 -13.70 -5.45
N ILE A 17 16.30 -12.47 -5.28
CA ILE A 17 16.81 -11.29 -5.97
C ILE A 17 18.13 -10.84 -5.30
N PRO A 18 19.21 -10.58 -6.06
CA PRO A 18 20.48 -10.14 -5.48
C PRO A 18 20.40 -8.79 -4.76
N ASP A 19 21.22 -8.63 -3.73
CA ASP A 19 21.38 -7.36 -3.01
C ASP A 19 21.75 -6.20 -3.96
N ASN A 20 21.21 -5.01 -3.70
CA ASN A 20 21.53 -3.78 -4.45
C ASN A 20 21.41 -3.92 -5.99
N SER A 21 20.44 -4.70 -6.48
CA SER A 21 20.22 -4.95 -7.91
C SER A 21 19.03 -4.17 -8.50
N ILE A 22 18.14 -3.63 -7.66
CA ILE A 22 16.93 -2.91 -8.06
C ILE A 22 17.12 -1.40 -7.90
N ASP A 23 16.64 -0.60 -8.86
CA ASP A 23 16.76 0.86 -8.83
C ASP A 23 15.57 1.54 -8.14
N SER A 24 14.36 1.00 -8.32
CA SER A 24 13.14 1.52 -7.71
C SER A 24 12.11 0.42 -7.41
N VAL A 25 11.27 0.65 -6.41
CA VAL A 25 10.06 -0.15 -6.14
C VAL A 25 8.85 0.76 -6.31
N VAL A 26 7.89 0.37 -7.14
CA VAL A 26 6.59 1.07 -7.28
C VAL A 26 5.49 0.02 -7.22
N THR A 27 4.64 0.06 -6.20
CA THR A 27 3.78 -1.08 -5.88
C THR A 27 2.48 -0.72 -5.18
N ASP A 28 1.45 -1.55 -5.35
CA ASP A 28 0.16 -1.46 -4.69
C ASP A 28 -0.14 -2.72 -3.86
N PRO A 29 0.31 -2.78 -2.59
CA PRO A 29 0.18 -3.98 -1.77
C PRO A 29 -1.28 -4.22 -1.35
N PRO A 30 -1.69 -5.49 -1.13
CA PRO A 30 -3.00 -5.81 -0.57
C PRO A 30 -3.20 -5.19 0.82
N TYR A 31 -4.29 -4.44 1.01
CA TYR A 31 -4.55 -3.61 2.20
C TYR A 31 -5.22 -4.33 3.38
N ALA A 32 -5.05 -5.65 3.53
CA ALA A 32 -5.52 -6.49 4.66
C ALA A 32 -6.76 -5.97 5.45
N LEU A 33 -7.82 -5.51 4.76
CA LEU A 33 -8.92 -4.79 5.41
C LEU A 33 -9.69 -5.76 6.31
N PRO A 34 -10.04 -5.37 7.56
CA PRO A 34 -10.82 -6.23 8.46
C PRO A 34 -12.11 -6.68 7.75
N GLY A 35 -12.32 -8.00 7.67
CA GLY A 35 -13.44 -8.61 6.96
C GLY A 35 -13.09 -9.25 5.60
N GLY A 36 -11.86 -9.11 5.12
CA GLY A 36 -11.50 -9.56 3.77
C GLY A 36 -12.12 -8.68 2.69
N PHE A 37 -11.49 -8.64 1.53
CA PHE A 37 -12.14 -8.11 0.34
C PHE A 37 -13.30 -9.06 0.00
N MET A 38 -14.54 -8.56 0.01
CA MET A 38 -15.79 -9.35 -0.06
C MET A 38 -16.18 -10.14 1.21
N GLY A 39 -16.17 -9.48 2.36
CA GLY A 39 -17.21 -9.66 3.38
C GLY A 39 -16.94 -10.68 4.47
N LYS A 40 -16.65 -10.17 5.67
CA LYS A 40 -16.93 -10.76 6.99
C LYS A 40 -17.17 -9.65 8.02
N SER A 41 -18.04 -9.98 8.97
CA SER A 41 -18.84 -9.13 9.85
C SER A 41 -18.08 -8.09 10.68
N TRP A 42 -18.66 -6.89 10.77
CA TRP A 42 -18.31 -5.82 11.71
C TRP A 42 -19.21 -5.90 12.95
N ASP A 43 -18.64 -5.54 14.10
CA ASP A 43 -19.26 -5.30 15.40
C ASP A 43 -19.83 -6.52 16.16
N ASN A 44 -19.05 -7.01 17.13
CA ASN A 44 -19.58 -7.72 18.30
C ASN A 44 -18.73 -7.38 19.52
N HIS A 45 -19.00 -6.22 20.12
CA HIS A 45 -18.69 -5.97 21.53
C HIS A 45 -20.01 -5.95 22.30
N ASP A 46 -20.46 -7.12 22.74
CA ASP A 46 -21.61 -7.25 23.62
C ASP A 46 -21.18 -6.97 25.07
N GLY A 47 -21.40 -5.72 25.50
CA GLY A 47 -21.07 -5.20 26.82
C GLY A 47 -21.77 -5.88 28.00
N ARG A 48 -21.26 -7.03 28.42
CA ARG A 48 -21.49 -7.65 29.74
C ARG A 48 -20.14 -7.81 30.45
N GLU A 49 -20.12 -7.96 31.78
CA GLU A 49 -18.89 -8.26 32.56
C GLU A 49 -18.05 -9.42 31.95
N ASP A 50 -18.69 -10.32 31.21
CA ASP A 50 -18.08 -11.42 30.45
C ASP A 50 -17.18 -10.98 29.29
N ALA A 51 -17.44 -9.84 28.63
CA ALA A 51 -16.60 -9.32 27.56
C ALA A 51 -15.25 -8.81 28.10
N GLY A 52 -15.27 -8.12 29.26
CA GLY A 52 -14.06 -7.67 29.94
C GLY A 52 -13.19 -8.86 30.37
N PHE A 53 -13.80 -9.92 30.92
CA PHE A 53 -13.07 -11.14 31.24
C PHE A 53 -12.59 -11.90 29.99
N GLY A 54 -13.31 -11.83 28.87
CA GLY A 54 -12.87 -12.38 27.59
C GLY A 54 -11.58 -11.74 27.06
N TYR A 55 -11.51 -10.40 27.04
CA TYR A 55 -10.28 -9.68 26.67
C TYR A 55 -9.16 -9.91 27.69
N TRP A 56 -9.49 -9.95 28.99
CA TRP A 56 -8.52 -10.29 30.02
C TRP A 56 -7.95 -11.70 29.81
N LEU A 57 -8.79 -12.69 29.50
CA LEU A 57 -8.35 -14.05 29.23
C LEU A 57 -7.47 -14.12 27.98
N ALA A 58 -7.78 -13.35 26.93
CA ALA A 58 -6.95 -13.26 25.73
C ALA A 58 -5.55 -12.70 26.06
N GLY A 59 -5.46 -11.59 26.78
CA GLY A 59 -4.20 -11.00 27.22
C GLY A 59 -3.44 -11.87 28.23
N PHE A 60 -4.15 -12.54 29.14
CA PHE A 60 -3.54 -13.50 30.07
C PHE A 60 -2.99 -14.72 29.32
N THR A 61 -3.72 -15.17 28.29
CA THR A 61 -3.27 -16.24 27.39
C THR A 61 -2.04 -15.81 26.62
N ASP A 62 -1.93 -14.55 26.15
CA ASP A 62 -0.72 -14.02 25.49
C ASP A 62 0.55 -14.17 26.35
N GLY A 63 0.43 -14.08 27.68
CA GLY A 63 1.53 -14.37 28.61
C GLY A 63 1.70 -15.87 28.90
N GLU A 64 0.66 -16.48 29.48
CA GLU A 64 0.76 -17.77 30.20
C GLU A 64 0.23 -18.97 29.41
N GLY A 65 -0.44 -18.74 28.29
CA GLY A 65 -1.08 -19.77 27.48
C GLY A 65 -0.12 -20.61 26.65
N CYS A 66 -0.46 -21.88 26.43
CA CYS A 66 0.30 -22.78 25.57
C CYS A 66 -0.62 -23.66 24.73
N PHE A 67 -0.60 -23.43 23.42
CA PHE A 67 -1.28 -24.23 22.41
C PHE A 67 -0.41 -25.41 21.97
N ARG A 68 -0.96 -26.60 21.78
CA ARG A 68 -0.18 -27.78 21.38
C ARG A 68 -0.94 -28.67 20.42
N VAL A 69 -0.22 -29.18 19.44
CA VAL A 69 -0.60 -30.34 18.63
C VAL A 69 0.26 -31.51 19.12
N GLN A 70 -0.34 -32.44 19.86
CA GLN A 70 0.36 -33.51 20.57
C GLN A 70 0.30 -34.82 19.79
N ARG A 71 1.45 -35.48 19.62
CA ARG A 71 1.55 -36.86 19.14
C ARG A 71 1.53 -37.82 20.33
N HIS A 72 0.77 -38.90 20.20
CA HIS A 72 0.72 -40.01 21.16
C HIS A 72 1.45 -41.23 20.61
N GLU A 73 1.86 -42.14 21.49
CA GLU A 73 2.66 -43.33 21.17
C GLU A 73 2.06 -44.21 20.07
N ARG A 74 0.72 -44.33 20.02
CA ARG A 74 0.00 -45.12 19.01
C ARG A 74 -0.13 -44.41 17.64
N GLY A 75 0.68 -43.39 17.38
CA GLY A 75 0.64 -42.60 16.14
C GLY A 75 -0.60 -41.72 16.00
N THR A 76 -1.35 -41.52 17.09
CA THR A 76 -2.54 -40.68 17.13
C THR A 76 -2.23 -39.27 17.58
N HIS A 77 -2.98 -38.26 17.14
CA HIS A 77 -2.75 -36.87 17.58
C HIS A 77 -4.00 -36.19 18.16
N THR A 78 -3.76 -35.23 19.05
CA THR A 78 -4.79 -34.41 19.72
C THR A 78 -4.35 -32.95 19.81
N CYS A 79 -5.32 -32.04 19.81
CA CYS A 79 -5.09 -30.64 20.16
C CYS A 79 -5.22 -30.44 21.68
N ALA A 80 -4.34 -29.63 22.26
CA ALA A 80 -4.39 -29.29 23.67
C ALA A 80 -4.10 -27.80 23.90
N PHE A 81 -4.78 -27.20 24.86
CA PHE A 81 -4.46 -25.89 25.41
C PHE A 81 -4.14 -26.03 26.90
N GLN A 82 -3.16 -25.28 27.40
CA GLN A 82 -2.84 -25.27 28.81
C GLN A 82 -2.43 -23.89 29.30
N ILE A 83 -2.66 -23.64 30.59
CA ILE A 83 -2.10 -22.53 31.36
C ILE A 83 -1.51 -23.14 32.64
N LYS A 84 -0.26 -22.81 32.96
CA LYS A 84 0.41 -23.26 34.19
C LYS A 84 0.70 -22.04 35.06
N LEU A 85 0.30 -22.08 36.32
CA LEU A 85 0.57 -21.04 37.33
C LEU A 85 1.08 -21.70 38.61
N ARG A 86 1.53 -20.89 39.56
CA ARG A 86 1.72 -21.34 40.95
C ARG A 86 0.37 -21.77 41.55
N ASP A 87 0.41 -22.72 42.48
CA ASP A 87 -0.81 -23.31 43.04
C ASP A 87 -1.62 -22.32 43.91
N ASP A 88 -0.97 -21.35 44.53
CA ASP A 88 -1.62 -20.25 45.26
C ASP A 88 -2.43 -19.31 44.34
N ASP A 89 -2.14 -19.31 43.03
CA ASP A 89 -2.90 -18.60 41.99
C ASP A 89 -4.02 -19.49 41.36
N ARG A 90 -4.30 -20.68 41.91
CA ARG A 90 -5.31 -21.65 41.38
C ARG A 90 -6.71 -21.06 41.20
N ALA A 91 -7.12 -20.10 42.03
CA ALA A 91 -8.41 -19.44 41.90
C ALA A 91 -8.60 -18.77 40.52
N VAL A 92 -7.51 -18.28 39.93
CA VAL A 92 -7.48 -17.72 38.57
C VAL A 92 -7.82 -18.81 37.54
N LEU A 93 -7.20 -19.99 37.65
CA LEU A 93 -7.47 -21.12 36.76
C LEU A 93 -8.92 -21.60 36.88
N GLU A 94 -9.49 -21.64 38.08
CA GLU A 94 -10.90 -22.00 38.29
C GLU A 94 -11.86 -21.00 37.67
N ARG A 95 -11.51 -19.71 37.67
CA ARG A 95 -12.28 -18.67 36.98
C ARG A 95 -12.23 -18.86 35.46
N ILE A 96 -11.05 -19.18 34.91
CA ILE A 96 -10.87 -19.47 33.48
C ILE A 96 -11.67 -20.72 33.08
N ARG A 97 -11.56 -21.83 33.83
CA ARG A 97 -12.31 -23.06 33.58
C ARG A 97 -13.82 -22.81 33.56
N ARG A 98 -14.34 -22.02 34.51
CA ARG A 98 -15.76 -21.64 34.56
C ARG A 98 -16.19 -20.84 33.34
N PHE A 99 -15.40 -19.84 32.95
CA PHE A 99 -15.69 -19.01 31.76
C PHE A 99 -15.64 -19.81 30.45
N VAL A 100 -14.64 -20.68 30.28
CA VAL A 100 -14.50 -21.53 29.09
C VAL A 100 -15.55 -22.65 29.07
N GLY A 101 -16.08 -23.03 30.24
CA GLY A 101 -17.02 -24.15 30.38
C GLY A 101 -16.41 -25.50 29.98
N ALA A 102 -15.09 -25.64 30.06
CA ALA A 102 -14.35 -26.85 29.71
C ALA A 102 -13.02 -26.94 30.45
N GLY A 103 -12.37 -28.10 30.33
CA GLY A 103 -11.03 -28.33 30.85
C GLY A 103 -11.01 -28.85 32.29
N THR A 104 -9.83 -29.29 32.68
CA THR A 104 -9.52 -29.81 34.01
C THR A 104 -8.37 -29.03 34.62
N ILE A 105 -8.34 -28.94 35.94
CA ILE A 105 -7.23 -28.33 36.68
C ILE A 105 -6.62 -29.43 37.52
N ALA A 106 -5.33 -29.69 37.32
CA ALA A 106 -4.58 -30.65 38.10
C ALA A 106 -3.43 -29.92 38.81
N ALA A 107 -3.08 -30.37 40.02
CA ALA A 107 -1.75 -30.09 40.55
C ALA A 107 -0.72 -30.74 39.59
N THR A 108 0.38 -30.06 39.29
CA THR A 108 1.50 -30.77 38.66
C THR A 108 2.26 -31.51 39.74
N ASP A 109 2.56 -32.78 39.46
CA ASP A 109 3.42 -33.62 40.27
C ASP A 109 4.85 -33.04 40.16
N ASP A 110 5.18 -32.09 41.02
CA ASP A 110 6.47 -31.40 40.97
C ASP A 110 7.48 -32.13 41.88
N SER A 111 8.61 -32.51 41.30
CA SER A 111 9.82 -32.98 42.00
C SER A 111 10.48 -31.90 42.89
N THR A 112 9.86 -30.73 43.05
CA THR A 112 10.34 -29.57 43.81
C THR A 112 9.26 -29.05 44.76
N PRO A 113 9.23 -29.50 46.03
CA PRO A 113 8.19 -29.17 47.01
C PRO A 113 8.04 -27.67 47.33
N SER A 114 9.05 -26.85 47.04
CA SER A 114 9.09 -25.44 47.42
C SER A 114 8.31 -24.49 46.49
N LYS A 115 7.79 -24.98 45.36
CA LYS A 115 7.07 -24.15 44.37
C LYS A 115 5.91 -24.94 43.74
N PRO A 116 4.85 -25.30 44.49
CA PRO A 116 3.74 -26.06 43.93
C PRO A 116 3.08 -25.30 42.78
N GLN A 117 2.67 -26.03 41.74
CA GLN A 117 2.05 -25.44 40.55
C GLN A 117 0.71 -26.10 40.25
N ALA A 118 -0.22 -25.31 39.71
CA ALA A 118 -1.47 -25.77 39.15
C ALA A 118 -1.46 -25.62 37.62
N ARG A 119 -2.08 -26.58 36.94
CA ARG A 119 -2.16 -26.59 35.47
C ARG A 119 -3.60 -26.79 35.03
N TYR A 120 -4.14 -25.79 34.35
CA TYR A 120 -5.39 -25.89 33.61
C TYR A 120 -5.11 -26.50 32.23
N VAL A 121 -5.89 -27.51 31.83
CA VAL A 121 -5.71 -28.22 30.55
C VAL A 121 -7.05 -28.44 29.86
N VAL A 122 -7.11 -28.16 28.56
CA VAL A 122 -8.21 -28.52 27.67
C VAL A 122 -7.65 -29.44 26.59
N GLN A 123 -8.20 -30.65 26.46
CA GLN A 123 -7.69 -31.71 25.56
C GLN A 123 -8.78 -32.47 24.80
N ASN A 124 -10.06 -32.08 24.97
CA ASN A 124 -11.19 -32.69 24.26
C ASN A 124 -11.70 -31.75 23.15
N LYS A 125 -12.39 -32.32 22.15
CA LYS A 125 -12.88 -31.60 20.97
C LYS A 125 -13.76 -30.40 21.35
N ASP A 126 -14.77 -30.61 22.18
CA ASP A 126 -15.75 -29.58 22.54
C ASP A 126 -15.12 -28.40 23.27
N GLY A 127 -14.19 -28.67 24.19
CA GLY A 127 -13.45 -27.64 24.90
C GLY A 127 -12.50 -26.87 24.00
N CYS A 128 -11.83 -27.56 23.06
CA CYS A 128 -10.99 -26.88 22.07
C CYS A 128 -11.83 -26.00 21.14
N ALA A 129 -12.99 -26.47 20.69
CA ALA A 129 -13.93 -25.69 19.89
C ALA A 129 -14.40 -24.44 20.63
N ARG A 130 -14.69 -24.54 21.93
CA ARG A 130 -15.05 -23.39 22.77
C ARG A 130 -13.92 -22.37 22.87
N LEU A 131 -12.67 -22.82 23.05
CA LEU A 131 -11.51 -21.92 23.06
C LEU A 131 -11.30 -21.24 21.71
N VAL A 132 -11.49 -21.94 20.59
CA VAL A 132 -11.47 -21.32 19.25
C VAL A 132 -12.53 -20.23 19.19
N ALA A 133 -13.78 -20.51 19.55
CA ALA A 133 -14.84 -19.50 19.53
C ALA A 133 -14.52 -18.28 20.42
N ILE A 134 -14.00 -18.52 21.63
CA ILE A 134 -13.60 -17.46 22.58
C ILE A 134 -12.50 -16.59 21.99
N PHE A 135 -11.41 -17.16 21.49
CA PHE A 135 -10.28 -16.38 20.97
C PHE A 135 -10.51 -15.81 19.57
N ARG A 136 -11.50 -16.31 18.83
CA ARG A 136 -12.02 -15.64 17.62
C ARG A 136 -12.84 -14.39 17.99
N LYS A 137 -13.61 -14.47 19.09
CA LYS A 137 -14.41 -13.35 19.60
C LYS A 137 -13.56 -12.29 20.32
N TYR A 138 -12.59 -12.74 21.13
CA TYR A 138 -11.67 -11.92 21.92
C TYR A 138 -10.23 -12.24 21.50
N PRO A 139 -9.72 -11.57 20.46
CA PRO A 139 -8.44 -11.95 19.84
C PRO A 139 -7.24 -11.72 20.75
N LEU A 140 -6.29 -12.65 20.68
CA LEU A 140 -4.94 -12.48 21.20
C LEU A 140 -4.22 -11.36 20.43
N THR A 141 -3.34 -10.65 21.12
CA THR A 141 -2.67 -9.42 20.64
C THR A 141 -1.15 -9.54 20.53
N ALA A 142 -0.53 -10.47 21.27
CA ALA A 142 0.90 -10.73 21.19
C ALA A 142 1.23 -11.75 20.09
N LYS A 143 2.52 -12.08 19.93
CA LYS A 143 3.00 -13.10 18.98
C LYS A 143 2.28 -14.45 19.11
N LYS A 144 1.73 -14.76 20.30
CA LYS A 144 0.96 -15.98 20.57
C LYS A 144 -0.36 -16.07 19.78
N ALA A 145 -0.85 -14.96 19.22
CA ALA A 145 -1.92 -15.00 18.24
C ALA A 145 -1.57 -15.89 17.03
N LEU A 146 -0.29 -15.99 16.64
CA LEU A 146 0.15 -16.87 15.55
C LEU A 146 0.08 -18.36 15.96
N ASP A 147 0.46 -18.70 17.20
CA ASP A 147 0.25 -20.04 17.77
C ASP A 147 -1.22 -20.44 17.68
N PHE A 148 -2.10 -19.51 18.06
CA PHE A 148 -3.54 -19.73 18.06
C PHE A 148 -4.07 -20.01 16.65
N GLU A 149 -3.65 -19.29 15.61
CA GLU A 149 -4.13 -19.54 14.24
C GLU A 149 -3.80 -20.95 13.76
N VAL A 150 -2.55 -21.39 13.93
CA VAL A 150 -2.11 -22.73 13.53
C VAL A 150 -2.82 -23.81 14.36
N TRP A 151 -3.03 -23.55 15.65
CA TRP A 151 -3.75 -24.47 16.53
C TRP A 151 -5.26 -24.52 16.24
N ALA A 152 -5.89 -23.40 15.90
CA ALA A 152 -7.30 -23.33 15.52
C ALA A 152 -7.55 -24.09 14.22
N GLU A 153 -6.68 -23.95 13.22
CA GLU A 153 -6.69 -24.74 11.98
C GLU A 153 -6.67 -26.25 12.31
N ALA A 154 -5.78 -26.67 13.22
CA ALA A 154 -5.72 -28.06 13.70
C ALA A 154 -7.00 -28.51 14.43
N VAL A 155 -7.60 -27.66 15.25
CA VAL A 155 -8.85 -27.96 15.95
C VAL A 155 -10.01 -28.10 14.97
N GLU A 156 -10.17 -27.17 14.03
CA GLU A 156 -11.21 -27.19 13.00
C GLU A 156 -11.11 -28.46 12.13
N GLU A 157 -9.90 -28.82 11.70
CA GLU A 157 -9.64 -30.08 11.01
C GLU A 157 -10.00 -31.30 11.86
N TRP A 158 -9.74 -31.26 13.17
CA TRP A 158 -10.07 -32.35 14.09
C TRP A 158 -11.59 -32.48 14.33
N LEU A 159 -12.32 -31.36 14.35
CA LEU A 159 -13.78 -31.33 14.49
C LEU A 159 -14.49 -31.92 13.27
N GLY A 160 -13.97 -31.68 12.06
CA GLY A 160 -14.55 -32.19 10.81
C GLY A 160 -14.43 -33.70 10.59
N ARG A 161 -13.77 -34.45 11.49
CA ARG A 161 -13.60 -35.92 11.36
C ARG A 161 -14.70 -36.70 12.07
N ALA A 162 -15.07 -37.86 11.51
CA ALA A 162 -16.07 -38.80 12.02
C ALA A 162 -15.79 -39.27 13.46
N ARG A 163 -16.76 -39.97 14.05
CA ARG A 163 -16.75 -40.37 15.48
C ARG A 163 -15.63 -41.40 15.76
N GLY A 164 -14.45 -40.87 16.06
CA GLY A 164 -13.20 -41.53 16.45
C GLY A 164 -12.26 -40.44 16.97
N SER A 165 -11.71 -40.61 18.17
CA SER A 165 -11.30 -39.49 19.04
C SER A 165 -9.95 -38.83 18.71
N ARG A 166 -9.25 -39.21 17.63
CA ARG A 166 -7.89 -38.75 17.34
C ARG A 166 -7.58 -38.76 15.84
N TRP A 167 -6.65 -37.92 15.39
CA TRP A 167 -6.02 -38.06 14.06
C TRP A 167 -5.28 -39.40 13.98
N HIS A 168 -5.48 -40.19 12.93
CA HIS A 168 -4.92 -41.55 12.84
C HIS A 168 -4.63 -41.98 11.39
N GLY A 169 -3.61 -42.80 11.18
CA GLY A 169 -3.18 -43.25 9.85
C GLY A 169 -2.10 -42.35 9.22
N ALA A 170 -1.48 -42.82 8.14
CA ALA A 170 -0.26 -42.23 7.59
C ALA A 170 -0.43 -40.77 7.10
N THR A 171 -1.52 -40.48 6.37
CA THR A 171 -1.81 -39.13 5.86
C THR A 171 -2.03 -38.13 6.99
N ASP A 172 -2.78 -38.53 8.02
CA ASP A 172 -3.04 -37.73 9.21
C ASP A 172 -1.76 -37.49 10.02
N GLN A 173 -0.86 -38.47 10.10
CA GLN A 173 0.44 -38.32 10.75
C GLN A 173 1.31 -37.27 10.06
N THR A 174 1.38 -37.28 8.72
CA THR A 174 2.14 -36.27 7.96
C THR A 174 1.55 -34.88 8.16
N ARG A 175 0.21 -34.73 8.08
CA ARG A 175 -0.44 -33.44 8.28
C ARG A 175 -0.24 -32.91 9.70
N ALA A 176 -0.37 -33.78 10.69
CA ALA A 176 -0.16 -33.42 12.09
C ALA A 176 1.27 -32.95 12.38
N ALA A 177 2.25 -33.66 11.82
CA ALA A 177 3.65 -33.31 11.93
C ALA A 177 3.93 -31.95 11.28
N ALA A 178 3.33 -31.67 10.11
CA ALA A 178 3.44 -30.37 9.45
C ALA A 178 2.83 -29.22 10.27
N LEU A 179 1.65 -29.42 10.86
CA LEU A 179 1.02 -28.42 11.75
C LEU A 179 1.83 -28.19 13.02
N LYS A 180 2.37 -29.26 13.63
CA LYS A 180 3.28 -29.16 14.77
C LYS A 180 4.55 -28.38 14.41
N ALA A 181 5.18 -28.68 13.27
CA ALA A 181 6.38 -27.98 12.81
C ALA A 181 6.10 -26.50 12.52
N ARG A 182 4.94 -26.16 11.93
CA ARG A 182 4.49 -24.76 11.77
C ARG A 182 4.35 -24.06 13.11
N LEU A 183 3.71 -24.71 14.08
CA LEU A 183 3.52 -24.19 15.43
C LEU A 183 4.86 -24.00 16.18
N GLU A 184 5.85 -24.88 15.97
CA GLU A 184 7.21 -24.70 16.49
C GLU A 184 7.96 -23.57 15.77
N ASN A 185 7.76 -23.41 14.47
CA ASN A 185 8.41 -22.35 13.69
C ASN A 185 7.89 -20.94 14.07
N VAL A 186 6.57 -20.76 14.27
CA VAL A 186 6.02 -19.45 14.69
C VAL A 186 6.50 -19.00 16.07
N ARG A 187 6.96 -19.93 16.91
CA ARG A 187 7.52 -19.66 18.25
C ARG A 187 8.98 -19.26 18.23
N LYS A 188 9.69 -19.50 17.13
CA LYS A 188 11.10 -19.14 17.03
C LYS A 188 11.20 -17.62 17.15
N TYR A 189 12.19 -17.17 17.91
CA TYR A 189 12.54 -15.76 17.94
C TYR A 189 12.90 -15.34 16.52
N THR A 190 12.15 -14.37 16.02
CA THR A 190 12.44 -13.68 14.77
C THR A 190 13.24 -12.43 15.09
N ASP A 191 14.20 -12.10 14.23
CA ASP A 191 14.92 -10.81 14.29
C ASP A 191 14.01 -9.62 13.94
N VAL A 192 12.77 -9.90 13.55
CA VAL A 192 11.71 -8.92 13.29
C VAL A 192 10.89 -8.70 14.57
N PRO A 193 11.07 -7.57 15.28
CA PRO A 193 10.16 -7.10 16.32
C PRO A 193 8.69 -7.10 15.90
N TRP A 194 7.81 -7.50 16.82
CA TRP A 194 6.35 -7.48 16.64
C TRP A 194 5.80 -6.11 17.04
N SER A 195 5.12 -5.44 16.12
CA SER A 195 4.54 -4.11 16.33
C SER A 195 3.19 -4.13 17.07
N GLY A 196 2.61 -5.31 17.30
CA GLY A 196 1.22 -5.42 17.76
C GLY A 196 0.20 -5.48 16.62
N HIS A 197 0.63 -5.42 15.35
CA HIS A 197 -0.29 -5.30 14.22
C HIS A 197 0.14 -6.17 13.02
N LYS A 198 -0.60 -7.26 12.77
CA LYS A 198 -0.30 -8.26 11.72
C LYS A 198 0.02 -7.64 10.36
N PHE A 199 -0.75 -6.65 9.91
CA PHE A 199 -0.50 -6.00 8.62
C PHE A 199 0.77 -5.14 8.61
N GLN A 200 1.10 -4.45 9.71
CA GLN A 200 2.34 -3.66 9.79
C GLN A 200 3.56 -4.59 9.78
N ASP A 201 3.49 -5.70 10.52
CA ASP A 201 4.57 -6.69 10.57
C ASP A 201 4.73 -7.46 9.26
N TRP A 202 3.64 -7.69 8.53
CA TRP A 202 3.69 -8.22 7.17
C TRP A 202 4.29 -7.20 6.18
N VAL A 203 3.89 -5.92 6.29
CA VAL A 203 4.49 -4.84 5.50
C VAL A 203 6.00 -4.75 5.70
N ARG A 204 6.41 -4.83 6.96
CA ARG A 204 7.81 -4.78 7.35
C ARG A 204 8.62 -5.94 6.73
N GLN A 205 8.06 -7.14 6.65
CA GLN A 205 8.76 -8.30 6.10
C GLN A 205 9.13 -8.11 4.62
N TRP A 206 8.17 -7.75 3.77
CA TRP A 206 8.49 -7.53 2.35
C TRP A 206 9.31 -6.25 2.17
N SER A 207 9.10 -5.23 3.02
CA SER A 207 9.90 -4.01 2.98
C SER A 207 11.36 -4.27 3.32
N LEU A 208 11.67 -5.14 4.30
CA LEU A 208 13.05 -5.52 4.64
C LEU A 208 13.78 -6.14 3.44
N GLU A 209 13.11 -7.03 2.71
CA GLU A 209 13.67 -7.60 1.49
C GLU A 209 13.83 -6.55 0.38
N CYS A 210 12.85 -5.65 0.21
CA CYS A 210 12.97 -4.52 -0.70
C CYS A 210 14.16 -3.60 -0.33
N LEU A 211 14.39 -3.36 0.97
CA LEU A 211 15.53 -2.57 1.44
C LEU A 211 16.87 -3.24 1.07
N ARG A 212 16.95 -4.57 1.21
CA ARG A 212 18.14 -5.35 0.83
C ARG A 212 18.45 -5.25 -0.66
N ILE A 213 17.45 -5.46 -1.51
CA ILE A 213 17.63 -5.54 -2.97
C ILE A 213 17.73 -4.17 -3.66
N LEU A 214 17.18 -3.10 -3.06
CA LEU A 214 17.33 -1.74 -3.60
C LEU A 214 18.78 -1.29 -3.50
N LYS A 215 19.28 -0.60 -4.55
CA LYS A 215 20.57 0.11 -4.48
C LYS A 215 20.53 1.21 -3.42
N PRO A 216 21.66 1.61 -2.80
CA PRO A 216 21.71 2.75 -1.88
C PRO A 216 21.02 3.98 -2.48
N GLY A 217 20.17 4.67 -1.72
CA GLY A 217 19.37 5.78 -2.24
C GLY A 217 18.21 5.41 -3.19
N GLY A 218 17.99 4.14 -3.50
CA GLY A 218 16.83 3.68 -4.27
C GLY A 218 15.52 4.03 -3.58
N HIS A 219 14.50 4.38 -4.36
CA HIS A 219 13.21 4.83 -3.84
C HIS A 219 12.16 3.72 -3.87
N MET A 220 11.22 3.81 -2.94
CA MET A 220 10.00 3.02 -2.90
C MET A 220 8.78 3.95 -2.92
N LEU A 221 7.82 3.64 -3.79
CA LEU A 221 6.49 4.23 -3.83
C LEU A 221 5.48 3.11 -3.55
N ALA A 222 4.80 3.17 -2.42
CA ALA A 222 3.83 2.16 -2.01
C ALA A 222 2.44 2.78 -1.77
N PHE A 223 1.46 2.35 -2.56
CA PHE A 223 0.07 2.78 -2.36
C PHE A 223 -0.49 2.21 -1.05
N GLY A 224 -1.35 2.98 -0.38
CA GLY A 224 -2.00 2.60 0.86
C GLY A 224 -3.48 2.95 0.87
N ALA A 225 -4.30 2.02 1.32
CA ALA A 225 -5.69 2.32 1.66
C ALA A 225 -5.76 3.38 2.75
N THR A 226 -6.71 4.31 2.63
CA THR A 226 -6.92 5.41 3.58
C THR A 226 -7.03 4.95 5.05
N ARG A 227 -7.58 3.76 5.30
CA ARG A 227 -7.73 3.19 6.67
C ARG A 227 -6.45 2.57 7.22
N GLN A 228 -5.57 2.04 6.38
CA GLN A 228 -4.38 1.27 6.80
C GLN A 228 -3.06 1.94 6.43
N TYR A 229 -3.11 3.09 5.75
CA TYR A 229 -1.95 3.86 5.33
C TYR A 229 -0.91 4.06 6.45
N HIS A 230 -1.36 4.42 7.65
CA HIS A 230 -0.46 4.61 8.80
C HIS A 230 0.34 3.35 9.14
N ARG A 231 -0.25 2.16 9.05
CA ARG A 231 0.44 0.88 9.30
C ARG A 231 1.37 0.47 8.17
N LEU A 232 1.02 0.82 6.93
CA LEU A 232 1.90 0.68 5.78
C LEU A 232 3.15 1.55 5.95
N ALA A 233 2.96 2.85 6.24
CA ALA A 233 4.06 3.79 6.44
C ALA A 233 4.96 3.35 7.60
N CYS A 234 4.40 3.00 8.77
CA CYS A 234 5.18 2.49 9.90
C CYS A 234 5.92 1.19 9.56
N GLY A 235 5.30 0.25 8.84
CA GLY A 235 5.98 -1.00 8.47
C GLY A 235 7.17 -0.79 7.53
N ILE A 236 7.06 0.17 6.60
CA ILE A 236 8.15 0.58 5.70
C ILE A 236 9.26 1.29 6.50
N GLU A 237 8.91 2.19 7.41
CA GLU A 237 9.87 2.87 8.29
C GLU A 237 10.59 1.90 9.23
N ASP A 238 9.86 0.98 9.88
CA ASP A 238 10.38 -0.07 10.77
C ASP A 238 11.29 -1.08 10.04
N ALA A 239 11.21 -1.15 8.71
CA ALA A 239 12.13 -1.94 7.89
C ALA A 239 13.49 -1.23 7.70
N GLY A 240 13.56 0.08 7.92
CA GLY A 240 14.79 0.88 7.81
C GLY A 240 14.81 1.89 6.65
N PHE A 241 13.67 2.14 6.00
CA PHE A 241 13.57 3.20 5.00
C PHE A 241 13.44 4.59 5.63
N GLU A 242 13.94 5.61 4.94
CA GLU A 242 13.60 7.01 5.23
C GLU A 242 12.28 7.36 4.53
N VAL A 243 11.20 7.60 5.28
CA VAL A 243 9.98 8.18 4.72
C VAL A 243 10.26 9.65 4.36
N ARG A 244 10.13 9.99 3.07
CA ARG A 244 10.51 11.30 2.51
C ARG A 244 9.30 12.22 2.34
N ASP A 245 8.18 11.66 1.88
CA ASP A 245 6.96 12.41 1.59
C ASP A 245 5.76 11.46 1.52
N THR A 246 4.57 12.02 1.40
CA THR A 246 3.33 11.31 1.07
C THR A 246 2.73 11.92 -0.19
N LEU A 247 2.59 11.13 -1.25
CA LEU A 247 1.86 11.56 -2.45
C LEU A 247 0.37 11.25 -2.28
N GLY A 248 -0.50 12.14 -2.75
CA GLY A 248 -1.94 11.91 -2.80
C GLY A 248 -2.44 11.81 -4.23
N TRP A 249 -3.08 10.69 -4.58
CA TRP A 249 -3.82 10.56 -5.83
C TRP A 249 -5.32 10.75 -5.57
N VAL A 250 -5.90 11.82 -6.13
CA VAL A 250 -7.31 12.21 -5.96
C VAL A 250 -8.13 11.81 -7.19
N PHE A 251 -9.28 11.18 -6.96
CA PHE A 251 -10.12 10.65 -8.03
C PHE A 251 -11.63 10.74 -7.74
N GLY A 252 -12.43 10.87 -8.79
CA GLY A 252 -13.89 11.05 -8.68
C GLY A 252 -14.70 9.76 -8.66
N SER A 253 -14.13 8.62 -9.06
CA SER A 253 -14.88 7.41 -9.42
C SER A 253 -15.14 6.39 -8.30
N GLY A 254 -14.75 6.67 -7.06
CA GLY A 254 -14.88 5.70 -5.97
C GLY A 254 -16.32 5.34 -5.60
N LEU A 255 -16.51 4.16 -4.98
CA LEU A 255 -17.77 3.72 -4.39
C LEU A 255 -17.57 3.42 -2.89
N PRO A 256 -18.48 3.86 -2.00
CA PRO A 256 -18.43 3.52 -0.58
C PRO A 256 -18.32 2.01 -0.38
N LYS A 257 -17.48 1.60 0.57
CA LYS A 257 -17.26 0.19 0.90
C LYS A 257 -18.05 -0.23 2.15
N SER A 258 -19.29 0.24 2.26
CA SER A 258 -20.26 -0.14 3.29
C SER A 258 -21.69 -0.15 2.72
N HIS A 259 -22.57 -0.92 3.34
CA HIS A 259 -24.01 -0.82 3.10
C HIS A 259 -24.62 0.25 4.02
N ASN A 260 -25.69 0.89 3.54
CA ASN A 260 -26.51 1.74 4.39
C ASN A 260 -27.47 0.87 5.21
N LEU A 261 -27.74 1.29 6.44
CA LEU A 261 -28.74 0.72 7.32
C LEU A 261 -30.16 0.97 6.77
N THR A 262 -31.10 0.18 7.26
CA THR A 262 -32.53 0.25 6.90
C THR A 262 -33.40 0.50 8.15
N GLY A 263 -34.69 0.79 7.97
CA GLY A 263 -35.61 1.09 9.08
C GLY A 263 -35.42 2.50 9.63
N ASP A 264 -35.42 2.66 10.95
CA ASP A 264 -35.30 3.97 11.62
C ASP A 264 -33.96 4.69 11.31
N TRP A 265 -32.94 3.92 10.90
CA TRP A 265 -31.62 4.43 10.50
C TRP A 265 -31.40 4.40 8.99
N GLN A 266 -32.48 4.41 8.20
CA GLN A 266 -32.40 4.41 6.74
C GLN A 266 -31.44 5.49 6.23
N GLY A 267 -30.47 5.07 5.42
CA GLY A 267 -29.49 5.97 4.79
C GLY A 267 -28.22 6.23 5.61
N TRP A 268 -28.14 5.76 6.86
CA TRP A 268 -26.92 5.83 7.66
C TRP A 268 -25.94 4.73 7.24
N GLY A 269 -24.66 5.07 7.06
CA GLY A 269 -23.61 4.14 6.66
C GLY A 269 -22.31 4.34 7.44
N THR A 270 -21.36 3.42 7.32
CA THR A 270 -20.10 3.40 8.10
C THR A 270 -18.85 3.68 7.27
N ALA A 271 -19.00 4.01 5.99
CA ALA A 271 -17.88 4.34 5.12
C ALA A 271 -18.17 5.56 4.25
N LEU A 272 -17.16 6.43 4.16
CA LEU A 272 -17.10 7.45 3.13
C LEU A 272 -16.76 6.81 1.78
N LYS A 273 -17.19 7.46 0.70
CA LYS A 273 -16.70 7.17 -0.65
C LYS A 273 -15.19 7.45 -0.69
N PRO A 274 -14.34 6.50 -1.09
CA PRO A 274 -12.93 6.78 -1.33
C PRO A 274 -12.81 7.75 -2.52
N ALA A 275 -12.05 8.83 -2.33
CA ALA A 275 -11.74 9.81 -3.37
C ALA A 275 -10.26 10.21 -3.37
N TRP A 276 -9.46 9.50 -2.56
CA TRP A 276 -8.04 9.73 -2.35
C TRP A 276 -7.37 8.39 -2.01
N GLU A 277 -6.25 8.11 -2.67
CA GLU A 277 -5.28 7.08 -2.28
C GLU A 277 -3.94 7.74 -1.92
N SER A 278 -3.40 7.36 -0.76
CA SER A 278 -2.11 7.84 -0.27
C SER A 278 -0.99 6.93 -0.75
N ILE A 279 0.16 7.50 -1.09
CA ILE A 279 1.33 6.76 -1.58
C ILE A 279 2.52 7.18 -0.72
N VAL A 280 3.13 6.23 -0.02
CA VAL A 280 4.35 6.46 0.75
C VAL A 280 5.49 6.68 -0.24
N LEU A 281 6.20 7.81 -0.17
CA LEU A 281 7.49 7.98 -0.82
C LEU A 281 8.58 7.73 0.20
N ALA A 282 9.25 6.59 0.08
CA ALA A 282 10.34 6.15 0.94
C ALA A 282 11.64 6.02 0.16
N ARG A 283 12.77 6.09 0.85
CA ARG A 283 14.10 5.94 0.24
C ARG A 283 15.01 5.09 1.12
N LYS A 284 15.73 4.15 0.50
CA LYS A 284 16.84 3.46 1.17
C LYS A 284 17.89 4.51 1.59
N PRO A 285 18.45 4.45 2.81
CA PRO A 285 19.50 5.38 3.23
C PRO A 285 20.62 5.52 2.19
N LEU A 286 21.15 6.74 2.06
CA LEU A 286 22.21 7.04 1.11
C LEU A 286 23.56 6.43 1.55
N ALA A 287 24.37 6.03 0.58
CA ALA A 287 25.80 5.83 0.78
C ALA A 287 26.52 7.18 0.59
N GLY A 288 26.69 7.94 1.67
CA GLY A 288 27.34 9.27 1.63
C GLY A 288 26.40 10.40 1.24
N THR A 289 26.90 11.38 0.48
CA THR A 289 26.09 12.53 0.03
C THR A 289 25.18 12.14 -1.14
N VAL A 290 24.12 12.93 -1.38
CA VAL A 290 23.22 12.70 -2.53
C VAL A 290 23.99 12.64 -3.85
N ALA A 291 24.90 13.60 -4.08
CA ALA A 291 25.69 13.65 -5.30
C ALA A 291 26.62 12.42 -5.46
N ALA A 292 27.32 12.04 -4.38
CA ALA A 292 28.18 10.86 -4.41
C ALA A 292 27.39 9.57 -4.66
N ASN A 293 26.23 9.43 -4.01
CA ASN A 293 25.36 8.27 -4.19
C ASN A 293 24.81 8.18 -5.62
N VAL A 294 24.36 9.31 -6.20
CA VAL A 294 23.87 9.35 -7.59
C VAL A 294 24.98 8.99 -8.57
N LEU A 295 26.20 9.49 -8.38
CA LEU A 295 27.34 9.14 -9.25
C LEU A 295 27.71 7.65 -9.16
N ALA A 296 27.63 7.07 -7.96
CA ALA A 296 28.00 5.67 -7.74
C ALA A 296 26.91 4.67 -8.13
N HIS A 297 25.63 5.01 -7.91
CA HIS A 297 24.51 4.07 -7.97
C HIS A 297 23.39 4.50 -8.92
N SER A 298 23.44 5.71 -9.48
CA SER A 298 22.37 6.33 -10.28
C SER A 298 21.03 6.54 -9.54
N THR A 299 21.02 6.32 -8.23
CA THR A 299 19.84 6.42 -7.35
C THR A 299 20.05 7.50 -6.28
N GLY A 300 18.99 7.94 -5.60
CA GLY A 300 19.07 8.90 -4.48
C GLY A 300 18.39 10.25 -4.72
N ALA A 301 18.20 10.64 -5.98
CA ALA A 301 17.50 11.86 -6.39
C ALA A 301 16.17 11.56 -7.10
N LEU A 302 15.25 12.52 -7.10
CA LEU A 302 14.00 12.48 -7.87
C LEU A 302 14.22 13.14 -9.24
N ASN A 303 13.60 12.60 -10.29
CA ASN A 303 13.61 13.16 -11.64
C ASN A 303 12.60 14.31 -11.76
N ILE A 304 12.96 15.44 -11.15
CA ILE A 304 12.08 16.61 -11.06
C ILE A 304 11.80 17.23 -12.44
N ASP A 305 12.83 17.34 -13.28
CA ASP A 305 12.69 17.93 -14.62
C ASP A 305 11.92 17.04 -15.58
N GLY A 306 12.06 15.72 -15.50
CA GLY A 306 11.24 14.78 -16.28
C GLY A 306 9.78 14.72 -15.85
N CYS A 307 9.46 15.24 -14.65
CA CYS A 307 8.11 15.21 -14.06
C CYS A 307 7.46 16.60 -13.96
N ARG A 308 7.98 17.59 -14.69
CA ARG A 308 7.39 18.94 -14.73
C ARG A 308 5.94 18.88 -15.21
N VAL A 309 5.08 19.67 -14.59
CA VAL A 309 3.71 19.86 -15.07
C VAL A 309 3.71 20.92 -16.17
N GLY A 310 3.39 20.52 -17.40
CA GLY A 310 3.50 21.35 -18.59
C GLY A 310 2.70 22.66 -18.53
N TRP A 311 3.15 23.65 -19.30
CA TRP A 311 2.40 24.90 -19.48
C TRP A 311 1.16 24.69 -20.35
N PRO A 312 0.06 25.44 -20.09
CA PRO A 312 -1.01 25.59 -21.07
C PRO A 312 -0.43 25.97 -22.44
N ASP A 313 -0.89 25.31 -23.50
CA ASP A 313 -0.44 25.51 -24.89
C ASP A 313 1.08 25.33 -25.13
N GLY A 314 1.79 24.70 -24.19
CA GLY A 314 3.22 24.38 -24.31
C GLY A 314 4.16 25.59 -24.19
N LYS A 315 3.65 26.78 -23.82
CA LYS A 315 4.45 28.01 -23.73
C LYS A 315 4.56 28.52 -22.30
N ALA A 316 5.79 28.77 -21.86
CA ALA A 316 6.01 29.46 -20.59
C ALA A 316 5.41 30.87 -20.65
N PRO A 317 4.80 31.36 -19.56
CA PRO A 317 4.22 32.70 -19.53
C PRO A 317 5.30 33.77 -19.71
N GLU A 318 4.97 34.83 -20.45
CA GLU A 318 5.83 36.00 -20.59
C GLU A 318 6.01 36.69 -19.23
N ILE A 319 7.23 37.15 -18.98
CA ILE A 319 7.78 37.49 -17.66
C ILE A 319 6.98 38.63 -16.99
N GLY A 320 6.02 38.27 -16.13
CA GLY A 320 5.33 39.20 -15.22
C GLY A 320 6.00 39.29 -13.85
N THR A 321 7.13 40.01 -13.78
CA THR A 321 7.74 40.65 -12.57
C THR A 321 8.19 39.78 -11.35
N PRO A 322 9.19 40.27 -10.57
CA PRO A 322 9.98 39.49 -9.61
C PRO A 322 9.24 39.31 -8.28
N GLY A 323 8.76 38.10 -8.05
CA GLY A 323 8.33 37.63 -6.73
C GLY A 323 9.09 36.35 -6.42
N TRP A 324 9.62 36.25 -5.21
CA TRP A 324 10.19 35.03 -4.65
C TRP A 324 9.11 33.93 -4.63
N GLY A 325 9.37 32.76 -5.22
CA GLY A 325 8.59 31.54 -4.93
C GLY A 325 7.41 31.17 -5.86
N GLY A 326 7.34 31.65 -7.10
CA GLY A 326 6.31 31.20 -8.05
C GLY A 326 6.49 29.74 -8.57
N PRO A 327 5.40 29.03 -8.94
CA PRO A 327 5.45 27.63 -9.39
C PRO A 327 6.25 27.52 -10.69
N GLY A 328 7.35 26.76 -10.65
CA GLY A 328 8.21 26.47 -11.80
C GLY A 328 9.35 27.46 -12.02
N LYS A 329 9.59 28.44 -11.13
CA LYS A 329 10.67 29.41 -11.37
C LYS A 329 12.06 28.88 -10.98
N LYS A 330 13.08 29.20 -11.80
CA LYS A 330 14.52 28.98 -11.52
C LYS A 330 15.20 30.33 -11.28
N LEU A 331 16.17 30.39 -10.37
CA LEU A 331 17.06 31.54 -10.20
C LEU A 331 18.00 31.63 -11.42
N THR A 332 17.93 32.73 -12.15
CA THR A 332 18.82 33.00 -13.29
C THR A 332 19.47 34.36 -13.12
N VAL A 333 20.76 34.44 -13.41
CA VAL A 333 21.50 35.70 -13.41
C VAL A 333 21.19 36.44 -14.71
N VAL A 334 20.60 37.64 -14.61
CA VAL A 334 20.28 38.49 -15.77
C VAL A 334 21.00 39.84 -15.65
N PRO A 335 21.34 40.50 -16.78
CA PRO A 335 21.89 41.86 -16.75
C PRO A 335 20.86 42.83 -16.15
N GLY A 336 21.26 43.53 -15.09
CA GLY A 336 20.54 44.65 -14.52
C GLY A 336 20.64 45.90 -15.41
N GLN A 337 19.70 46.83 -15.22
CA GLN A 337 19.68 48.10 -15.98
C GLN A 337 20.92 48.97 -15.74
N ASP A 338 21.66 48.74 -14.66
CA ASP A 338 22.89 49.41 -14.27
C ASP A 338 24.17 48.65 -14.71
N GLY A 339 24.02 47.59 -15.50
CA GLY A 339 25.14 46.74 -15.95
C GLY A 339 25.64 45.75 -14.88
N LYS A 340 25.03 45.71 -13.69
CA LYS A 340 25.32 44.69 -12.66
C LYS A 340 24.43 43.48 -12.84
N THR A 341 24.90 42.31 -12.47
CA THR A 341 24.12 41.08 -12.50
C THR A 341 23.09 41.05 -11.36
N VAL A 342 21.84 40.73 -11.67
CA VAL A 342 20.78 40.51 -10.67
C VAL A 342 20.22 39.10 -10.81
N GLU A 343 20.00 38.43 -9.67
CA GLU A 343 19.29 37.15 -9.66
C GLU A 343 17.80 37.39 -9.86
N ARG A 344 17.24 36.86 -10.94
CA ARG A 344 15.81 36.96 -11.24
C ARG A 344 15.19 35.57 -11.31
N SER A 345 14.02 35.45 -10.69
CA SER A 345 13.19 34.25 -10.73
C SER A 345 12.40 34.23 -12.05
N VAL A 346 12.77 33.34 -12.97
CA VAL A 346 12.14 33.20 -14.30
C VAL A 346 11.41 31.86 -14.43
N PRO A 347 10.23 31.78 -15.09
CA PRO A 347 9.55 30.51 -15.35
C PRO A 347 10.44 29.55 -16.13
N SER A 348 10.52 28.28 -15.70
CA SER A 348 11.22 27.23 -16.44
C SER A 348 10.48 26.91 -17.73
N SER A 349 11.22 26.78 -18.84
CA SER A 349 10.68 26.30 -20.12
C SER A 349 10.14 24.86 -20.02
N LEU A 350 10.59 24.08 -19.04
CA LEU A 350 10.18 22.68 -18.86
C LEU A 350 8.80 22.54 -18.18
N GLY A 351 8.29 23.60 -17.54
CA GLY A 351 7.00 23.56 -16.82
C GLY A 351 7.11 23.86 -15.33
N ARG A 352 6.05 23.55 -14.59
CA ARG A 352 5.92 23.75 -13.14
C ARG A 352 6.57 22.62 -12.35
N TRP A 353 6.96 22.89 -11.11
CA TRP A 353 7.43 21.85 -10.18
C TRP A 353 6.36 20.77 -10.00
N PRO A 354 6.73 19.47 -10.04
CA PRO A 354 5.83 18.42 -9.60
C PRO A 354 5.46 18.63 -8.13
N ALA A 355 4.20 18.40 -7.80
CA ALA A 355 3.69 18.43 -6.45
C ALA A 355 3.47 17.01 -5.93
N ASN A 356 3.38 16.87 -4.61
CA ASN A 356 2.96 15.63 -3.95
C ASN A 356 1.44 15.37 -4.04
N LEU A 357 0.74 16.02 -4.98
CA LEU A 357 -0.67 15.81 -5.27
C LEU A 357 -0.86 15.57 -6.77
N ILE A 358 -1.64 14.53 -7.09
CA ILE A 358 -1.96 14.06 -8.43
C ILE A 358 -3.48 13.91 -8.53
N HIS A 359 -4.08 14.20 -9.68
CA HIS A 359 -5.52 13.98 -9.90
C HIS A 359 -5.82 13.15 -11.16
N ASP A 360 -7.03 12.61 -11.28
CA ASP A 360 -7.51 11.86 -12.46
C ASP A 360 -8.12 12.74 -13.56
N GLY A 361 -8.35 14.02 -13.25
CA GLY A 361 -8.94 14.97 -14.19
C GLY A 361 -10.44 14.79 -14.38
N SER A 362 -11.09 13.99 -13.54
CA SER A 362 -12.54 13.87 -13.52
C SER A 362 -13.18 15.24 -13.26
N PRO A 363 -14.33 15.56 -13.90
CA PRO A 363 -15.00 16.84 -13.71
C PRO A 363 -15.26 17.17 -12.24
N GLU A 364 -15.60 16.16 -11.44
CA GLU A 364 -15.86 16.30 -10.01
C GLU A 364 -14.62 16.72 -9.23
N VAL A 365 -13.45 16.14 -9.55
CA VAL A 365 -12.19 16.51 -8.90
C VAL A 365 -11.71 17.89 -9.38
N VAL A 366 -11.78 18.16 -10.68
CA VAL A 366 -11.38 19.47 -11.24
C VAL A 366 -12.24 20.61 -10.67
N ALA A 367 -13.53 20.35 -10.40
CA ALA A 367 -14.44 21.31 -9.77
C ALA A 367 -14.09 21.65 -8.31
N LEU A 368 -13.30 20.83 -7.63
CA LEU A 368 -12.77 21.15 -6.28
C LEU A 368 -11.70 22.25 -6.33
N PHE A 369 -11.08 22.46 -7.50
CA PHE A 369 -10.07 23.48 -7.69
C PHE A 369 -10.73 24.76 -8.21
N PRO A 370 -10.44 25.94 -7.62
CA PRO A 370 -11.02 27.20 -8.09
C PRO A 370 -10.65 27.45 -9.56
N THR A 371 -11.60 27.98 -10.31
CA THR A 371 -11.40 28.46 -11.70
C THR A 371 -10.66 29.78 -11.78
N GLU A 372 -10.49 30.47 -10.65
CA GLU A 372 -9.76 31.72 -10.56
C GLU A 372 -8.24 31.49 -10.76
N ALA A 373 -7.56 32.47 -11.35
CA ALA A 373 -6.11 32.53 -11.33
C ALA A 373 -5.67 32.59 -9.85
N GLY A 374 -5.08 31.51 -9.34
CA GLY A 374 -4.96 31.24 -7.90
C GLY A 374 -4.47 32.40 -7.03
N ALA A 375 -4.98 32.47 -5.80
CA ALA A 375 -4.55 33.23 -4.61
C ALA A 375 -4.04 34.69 -4.77
N SER A 376 -4.18 35.31 -5.92
CA SER A 376 -3.84 36.71 -6.16
C SER A 376 -4.93 37.30 -7.03
N ALA A 377 -6.13 37.41 -6.45
CA ALA A 377 -7.17 38.27 -7.00
C ALA A 377 -6.56 39.68 -7.23
N PRO A 378 -6.92 40.37 -8.33
CA PRO A 378 -6.43 41.71 -8.57
C PRO A 378 -6.78 42.60 -7.38
N VAL A 379 -5.75 43.20 -6.77
CA VAL A 379 -5.92 44.24 -5.75
C VAL A 379 -6.73 45.36 -6.42
N LYS A 380 -8.00 45.52 -6.04
CA LYS A 380 -8.91 46.51 -6.65
C LYS A 380 -8.59 47.94 -6.18
N GLY A 381 -7.62 48.06 -5.28
CA GLY A 381 -7.12 49.32 -4.75
C GLY A 381 -7.82 49.76 -3.47
N THR A 382 -8.83 49.02 -3.02
CA THR A 382 -9.69 49.36 -1.86
C THR A 382 -9.36 48.57 -0.59
N GLU A 383 -8.48 47.56 -0.65
CA GLU A 383 -8.12 46.75 0.50
C GLU A 383 -7.10 47.46 1.42
N PRO A 384 -7.27 47.42 2.76
CA PRO A 384 -6.37 48.09 3.69
C PRO A 384 -4.97 47.44 3.73
N THR A 385 -3.93 48.26 3.65
CA THR A 385 -2.52 47.85 3.68
C THR A 385 -2.07 47.50 5.09
N ALA A 386 -1.51 46.30 5.29
CA ALA A 386 -0.71 46.01 6.49
C ALA A 386 0.77 46.29 6.20
N ASN A 387 1.34 47.29 6.90
CA ASN A 387 2.79 47.42 7.11
C ASN A 387 3.23 46.33 8.13
N GLY A 388 4.41 45.72 8.14
CA GLY A 388 5.62 45.89 7.34
C GLY A 388 6.73 44.97 7.88
N PHE A 389 7.97 45.29 7.49
CA PHE A 389 9.28 44.99 8.11
C PHE A 389 10.26 44.08 7.32
N SER A 390 11.29 44.71 6.74
CA SER A 390 12.69 44.25 6.85
C SER A 390 13.67 45.31 6.29
N GLY A 391 14.43 45.98 7.17
CA GLY A 391 15.71 46.63 6.84
C GLY A 391 15.75 48.17 6.82
N ALA A 392 16.91 48.72 7.19
CA ALA A 392 17.18 50.15 7.30
C ALA A 392 17.50 50.78 5.93
N VAL A 393 16.53 51.45 5.28
CA VAL A 393 16.80 52.37 4.17
C VAL A 393 15.82 53.55 4.18
N ALA A 394 16.43 54.75 4.25
CA ALA A 394 15.98 56.12 3.96
C ALA A 394 14.48 56.50 3.92
N TYR A 395 14.15 57.49 4.76
CA TYR A 395 13.03 58.43 4.57
C TYR A 395 13.17 59.17 3.22
N SER A 396 12.46 58.74 2.18
CA SER A 396 11.81 59.58 1.15
C SER A 396 11.45 58.72 -0.06
N GLY A 397 10.19 58.77 -0.46
CA GLY A 397 9.66 58.05 -1.61
C GLY A 397 8.78 56.89 -1.20
N MET A 398 7.46 57.11 -1.19
CA MET A 398 6.53 56.01 -1.41
C MET A 398 6.97 55.31 -2.70
N MET A 399 7.45 54.07 -2.61
CA MET A 399 7.62 53.24 -3.79
C MET A 399 6.26 53.17 -4.49
N GLY A 400 6.22 53.49 -5.78
CA GLY A 400 5.03 53.30 -6.59
C GLY A 400 4.55 51.85 -6.43
N ARG A 401 3.25 51.69 -6.16
CA ARG A 401 2.60 50.40 -5.92
C ARG A 401 2.93 49.47 -7.10
N VAL A 402 3.73 48.44 -6.88
CA VAL A 402 4.03 47.45 -7.92
C VAL A 402 2.78 46.56 -8.06
N GLN A 403 2.28 46.41 -9.28
CA GLN A 403 1.22 45.45 -9.58
C GLN A 403 1.63 44.08 -9.03
N GLY A 404 0.84 43.51 -8.11
CA GLY A 404 1.14 42.22 -7.50
C GLY A 404 1.35 41.13 -8.56
N ALA A 405 2.27 40.21 -8.30
CA ALA A 405 2.64 39.17 -9.25
C ALA A 405 1.44 38.25 -9.56
N PHE A 406 0.90 38.36 -10.77
CA PHE A 406 -0.13 37.45 -11.26
C PHE A 406 0.53 36.15 -11.74
N HIS A 407 -0.15 35.03 -11.54
CA HIS A 407 0.09 33.88 -12.41
C HIS A 407 -0.39 34.30 -13.81
N ALA A 408 0.53 34.48 -14.75
CA ALA A 408 0.24 34.91 -16.12
C ALA A 408 -0.43 33.80 -16.97
N ASP A 409 -1.27 32.96 -16.34
CA ASP A 409 -1.99 31.85 -16.95
C ASP A 409 -3.44 31.74 -16.41
N THR A 410 -4.36 31.29 -17.26
CA THR A 410 -5.80 31.20 -16.95
C THR A 410 -6.25 29.73 -16.75
N GLY A 411 -7.42 29.53 -16.14
CA GLY A 411 -8.03 28.20 -15.96
C GLY A 411 -8.04 27.69 -14.52
N SER A 412 -8.52 26.46 -14.32
CA SER A 412 -8.62 25.83 -13.00
C SER A 412 -7.25 25.62 -12.35
N ALA A 413 -7.17 25.79 -11.03
CA ALA A 413 -5.97 25.51 -10.24
C ALA A 413 -5.53 24.03 -10.31
N ALA A 414 -6.38 23.12 -10.82
CA ALA A 414 -5.98 21.73 -11.12
C ALA A 414 -4.72 21.64 -12.00
N ARG A 415 -4.51 22.62 -12.91
CA ARG A 415 -3.35 22.69 -13.81
C ARG A 415 -1.98 22.77 -13.13
N PHE A 416 -1.91 23.06 -11.84
CA PHE A 416 -0.66 23.06 -11.07
C PHE A 416 -0.22 21.65 -10.67
N PHE A 417 -1.11 20.67 -10.79
CA PHE A 417 -0.90 19.29 -10.35
C PHE A 417 -0.86 18.35 -11.56
N TYR A 418 -0.19 17.22 -11.42
CA TYR A 418 -0.15 16.23 -12.48
C TYR A 418 -1.54 15.60 -12.67
N CYS A 419 -1.99 15.49 -13.92
CA CYS A 419 -3.28 14.91 -14.29
C CYS A 419 -3.06 13.55 -14.98
N THR A 420 -3.51 12.48 -14.34
CA THR A 420 -3.51 11.12 -14.88
C THR A 420 -4.73 10.95 -15.78
N LYS A 421 -4.53 10.97 -17.11
CA LYS A 421 -5.64 10.77 -18.04
C LYS A 421 -6.05 9.31 -18.05
N THR A 422 -7.08 8.98 -17.27
CA THR A 422 -7.58 7.59 -17.21
C THR A 422 -8.55 7.35 -18.36
N SER A 423 -8.30 6.33 -19.18
CA SER A 423 -9.25 5.85 -20.19
C SER A 423 -9.76 4.46 -19.82
N ARG A 424 -11.01 4.14 -20.15
CA ARG A 424 -11.53 2.77 -19.96
C ARG A 424 -10.77 1.74 -20.80
N LYS A 425 -10.26 2.17 -21.96
CA LYS A 425 -9.46 1.36 -22.88
C LYS A 425 -8.19 0.84 -22.22
N ASP A 426 -7.52 1.67 -21.41
CA ASP A 426 -6.26 1.31 -20.73
C ASP A 426 -6.34 0.01 -19.91
N ARG A 427 -7.52 -0.28 -19.33
CA ARG A 427 -7.76 -1.49 -18.52
C ARG A 427 -7.60 -2.78 -19.33
N ASN A 428 -8.07 -2.79 -20.57
CA ASN A 428 -8.19 -3.99 -21.42
C ASN A 428 -7.18 -4.03 -22.58
N GLU A 429 -6.40 -2.98 -22.80
CA GLU A 429 -5.34 -2.96 -23.82
C GLU A 429 -4.39 -4.14 -23.69
N GLY A 430 -4.25 -4.91 -24.78
CA GLY A 430 -3.44 -6.12 -24.85
C GLY A 430 -4.21 -7.43 -24.62
N LEU A 431 -5.52 -7.38 -24.38
CA LEU A 431 -6.37 -8.57 -24.24
C LEU A 431 -7.26 -8.75 -25.49
N ASP A 432 -7.63 -10.00 -25.79
CA ASP A 432 -8.54 -10.37 -26.89
C ASP A 432 -10.01 -9.96 -26.63
N HIS A 433 -10.25 -9.03 -25.71
CA HIS A 433 -11.57 -8.65 -25.22
C HIS A 433 -11.76 -7.14 -25.45
N GLY A 434 -12.81 -6.76 -26.19
CA GLY A 434 -13.07 -5.36 -26.53
C GLY A 434 -13.55 -4.50 -25.37
N ASP A 435 -13.60 -3.18 -25.57
CA ASP A 435 -14.05 -2.17 -24.57
C ASP A 435 -15.58 -2.17 -24.32
N GLN A 436 -16.29 -3.21 -24.77
CA GLN A 436 -17.75 -3.26 -24.67
C GLN A 436 -18.16 -3.45 -23.21
N LYS A 437 -19.06 -2.59 -22.73
CA LYS A 437 -19.64 -2.73 -21.39
C LYS A 437 -20.35 -4.08 -21.31
N ALA A 438 -20.15 -4.80 -20.20
CA ALA A 438 -20.85 -6.07 -19.92
C ALA A 438 -22.39 -5.96 -20.05
N VAL A 439 -22.93 -4.76 -19.87
CA VAL A 439 -24.34 -4.40 -20.07
C VAL A 439 -24.47 -2.98 -20.65
N ARG A 440 -25.52 -2.74 -21.46
CA ARG A 440 -25.90 -1.41 -21.97
C ARG A 440 -26.26 -0.45 -20.83
N THR A 441 -26.10 0.86 -21.04
CA THR A 441 -26.33 1.91 -20.02
C THR A 441 -27.73 1.81 -19.37
N ASN A 442 -28.74 1.30 -20.08
CA ASN A 442 -30.12 1.13 -19.61
C ASN A 442 -30.53 -0.33 -19.37
N ALA A 443 -29.57 -1.22 -19.07
CA ALA A 443 -29.89 -2.62 -18.80
C ALA A 443 -30.74 -2.80 -17.54
N THR A 444 -31.77 -3.64 -17.65
CA THR A 444 -32.67 -4.07 -16.57
C THR A 444 -31.91 -4.83 -15.49
N MET A 445 -32.46 -4.90 -14.26
CA MET A 445 -31.84 -5.64 -13.16
C MET A 445 -31.59 -7.11 -13.50
N ARG A 446 -32.53 -7.75 -14.21
CA ARG A 446 -32.41 -9.15 -14.66
C ARG A 446 -31.28 -9.34 -15.69
N GLU A 447 -31.10 -8.40 -16.62
CA GLU A 447 -29.98 -8.42 -17.57
C GLU A 447 -28.62 -8.26 -16.86
N ARG A 448 -28.58 -7.50 -15.75
CA ARG A 448 -27.37 -7.34 -14.93
C ARG A 448 -27.04 -8.57 -14.10
N GLU A 449 -28.05 -9.26 -13.57
CA GLU A 449 -27.89 -10.48 -12.77
C GLU A 449 -27.46 -11.68 -13.62
N GLN A 450 -27.91 -11.75 -14.88
CA GLN A 450 -27.57 -12.83 -15.82
C GLN A 450 -26.30 -12.58 -16.65
N ALA A 451 -25.70 -11.40 -16.52
CA ALA A 451 -24.48 -11.08 -17.26
C ALA A 451 -23.30 -11.91 -16.75
N ASP A 452 -22.60 -12.58 -17.67
CA ASP A 452 -21.32 -13.23 -17.37
C ASP A 452 -20.23 -12.17 -17.22
N TRP A 453 -20.12 -11.63 -16.00
CA TRP A 453 -19.21 -10.54 -15.67
C TRP A 453 -17.73 -10.93 -15.77
N SER A 454 -17.39 -12.22 -15.58
CA SER A 454 -16.01 -12.69 -15.62
C SER A 454 -15.53 -12.95 -17.05
N LYS A 455 -16.36 -13.53 -17.94
CA LYS A 455 -15.96 -13.75 -19.35
C LYS A 455 -16.01 -12.51 -20.24
N ARG A 456 -16.76 -11.45 -19.86
CA ARG A 456 -16.98 -10.28 -20.75
C ARG A 456 -16.13 -9.04 -20.45
N ASN A 457 -15.42 -8.98 -19.33
CA ASN A 457 -14.72 -7.76 -18.91
C ASN A 457 -13.21 -7.72 -19.21
N GLY A 458 -12.65 -8.73 -19.87
CA GLY A 458 -11.22 -8.80 -20.15
C GLY A 458 -10.43 -8.87 -18.85
N ASN A 459 -9.83 -7.75 -18.44
CA ASN A 459 -9.15 -7.64 -17.16
C ASN A 459 -10.17 -7.56 -16.03
N HIS A 460 -10.24 -8.60 -15.19
CA HIS A 460 -11.18 -8.69 -14.06
C HIS A 460 -10.53 -8.35 -12.70
N HIS A 461 -9.25 -7.92 -12.67
CA HIS A 461 -8.58 -7.52 -11.44
C HIS A 461 -9.31 -6.33 -10.76
N PRO A 462 -9.57 -6.37 -9.44
CA PRO A 462 -10.46 -5.41 -8.79
C PRO A 462 -9.89 -3.99 -8.69
N THR A 463 -8.56 -3.84 -8.62
CA THR A 463 -7.89 -2.57 -8.30
C THR A 463 -6.84 -2.20 -9.36
N VAL A 464 -7.23 -2.17 -10.63
CA VAL A 464 -6.31 -1.79 -11.73
C VAL A 464 -5.97 -0.29 -11.64
N LYS A 465 -4.69 0.05 -11.45
CA LYS A 465 -4.20 1.44 -11.50
C LYS A 465 -4.07 1.94 -12.95
N PRO A 466 -4.33 3.23 -13.22
CA PRO A 466 -4.10 3.81 -14.55
C PRO A 466 -2.63 3.74 -14.96
N THR A 467 -2.34 3.35 -16.20
CA THR A 467 -0.95 3.24 -16.68
C THR A 467 -0.22 4.59 -16.66
N ASP A 468 -0.90 5.70 -16.95
CA ASP A 468 -0.30 7.05 -16.91
C ASP A 468 0.14 7.46 -15.51
N LEU A 469 -0.60 7.04 -14.47
CA LEU A 469 -0.21 7.24 -13.08
C LEU A 469 1.08 6.48 -12.78
N MET A 470 1.11 5.19 -13.12
CA MET A 470 2.27 4.35 -12.86
C MET A 470 3.51 4.82 -13.65
N ALA A 471 3.31 5.30 -14.88
CA ALA A 471 4.37 5.84 -15.73
C ALA A 471 4.97 7.11 -15.13
N TYR A 472 4.15 8.04 -14.63
CA TYR A 472 4.61 9.22 -13.92
C TYR A 472 5.41 8.86 -12.66
N LEU A 473 4.89 7.93 -11.85
CA LEU A 473 5.56 7.49 -10.63
C LEU A 473 6.91 6.82 -10.93
N LEU A 474 6.97 5.94 -11.94
CA LEU A 474 8.22 5.31 -12.37
C LEU A 474 9.22 6.34 -12.89
N ARG A 475 8.78 7.29 -13.73
CA ARG A 475 9.63 8.36 -14.25
C ARG A 475 10.22 9.22 -13.14
N LEU A 476 9.45 9.47 -12.09
CA LEU A 476 9.86 10.29 -10.95
C LEU A 476 11.03 9.67 -10.17
N VAL A 477 11.07 8.35 -10.04
CA VAL A 477 11.99 7.69 -9.10
C VAL A 477 12.99 6.73 -9.74
N THR A 478 12.80 6.34 -10.99
CA THR A 478 13.62 5.33 -11.68
C THR A 478 14.63 6.03 -12.60
N PRO A 479 15.93 5.73 -12.49
CA PRO A 479 16.92 6.27 -13.41
C PRO A 479 16.68 5.76 -14.84
N PRO A 480 17.10 6.52 -15.87
CA PRO A 480 16.97 6.10 -17.27
C PRO A 480 17.48 4.68 -17.51
N GLY A 481 16.65 3.82 -18.09
CA GLY A 481 16.98 2.42 -18.37
C GLY A 481 17.13 1.52 -17.12
N GLY A 482 16.86 2.03 -15.93
CA GLY A 482 16.93 1.29 -14.67
C GLY A 482 15.89 0.18 -14.53
N THR A 483 16.03 -0.62 -13.50
CA THR A 483 15.16 -1.76 -13.17
C THR A 483 14.18 -1.39 -12.07
N ALA A 484 12.90 -1.38 -12.41
CA ALA A 484 11.80 -1.20 -11.47
C ALA A 484 11.23 -2.55 -11.01
N LEU A 485 10.80 -2.61 -9.75
CA LEU A 485 10.16 -3.79 -9.14
C LEU A 485 8.74 -3.48 -8.67
N ASP A 486 7.82 -4.41 -8.91
CA ASP A 486 6.51 -4.46 -8.26
C ASP A 486 6.27 -5.85 -7.64
N PRO A 487 6.36 -5.99 -6.30
CA PRO A 487 6.12 -7.26 -5.62
C PRO A 487 4.65 -7.70 -5.62
N PHE A 488 3.71 -6.84 -6.03
CA PHE A 488 2.26 -7.05 -5.97
C PHE A 488 1.60 -6.58 -7.28
N MET A 489 2.11 -7.01 -8.42
CA MET A 489 1.83 -6.32 -9.69
C MET A 489 0.38 -6.46 -10.19
N GLY A 490 -0.38 -7.43 -9.67
CA GLY A 490 -1.75 -7.69 -10.09
C GLY A 490 -1.83 -7.91 -11.60
N SER A 491 -2.74 -7.18 -12.25
CA SER A 491 -2.87 -7.20 -13.71
C SER A 491 -1.78 -6.41 -14.48
N GLY A 492 -0.67 -6.01 -13.87
CA GLY A 492 0.53 -5.55 -14.59
C GLY A 492 0.57 -4.09 -15.02
N SER A 493 -0.19 -3.17 -14.40
CA SER A 493 -0.16 -1.74 -14.76
C SER A 493 1.24 -1.12 -14.60
N THR A 494 2.00 -1.50 -13.56
CA THR A 494 3.38 -1.04 -13.35
C THR A 494 4.32 -1.53 -14.44
N GLY A 495 4.23 -2.82 -14.81
CA GLY A 495 5.06 -3.39 -15.88
C GLY A 495 4.75 -2.77 -17.24
N LYS A 496 3.46 -2.55 -17.53
CA LYS A 496 3.02 -1.84 -18.75
C LYS A 496 3.63 -0.43 -18.80
N ALA A 497 3.54 0.31 -17.70
CA ALA A 497 4.14 1.63 -17.58
C ALA A 497 5.68 1.61 -17.71
N ALA A 498 6.35 0.60 -17.15
CA ALA A 498 7.80 0.45 -17.27
C ALA A 498 8.23 0.29 -18.74
N MET A 499 7.51 -0.52 -19.53
CA MET A 499 7.79 -0.66 -20.97
C MET A 499 7.62 0.66 -21.71
N ARG A 500 6.56 1.42 -21.39
CA ARG A 500 6.28 2.74 -21.99
C ARG A 500 7.40 3.74 -21.71
N GLU A 501 7.90 3.78 -20.49
CA GLU A 501 8.95 4.72 -20.06
C GLU A 501 10.37 4.28 -20.45
N GLY A 502 10.54 3.04 -20.93
CA GLY A 502 11.85 2.54 -21.34
C GLY A 502 12.66 1.86 -20.23
N PHE A 503 12.03 1.46 -19.12
CA PHE A 503 12.67 0.79 -18.00
C PHE A 503 12.70 -0.74 -18.16
N GLN A 504 13.56 -1.40 -17.39
CA GLN A 504 13.45 -2.84 -17.14
C GLN A 504 12.44 -3.08 -16.00
N PHE A 505 11.79 -4.24 -16.00
CA PHE A 505 10.76 -4.54 -15.01
C PHE A 505 10.87 -5.93 -14.41
N ILE A 506 10.69 -6.03 -13.10
CA ILE A 506 10.49 -7.30 -12.40
C ILE A 506 9.15 -7.24 -11.67
N GLY A 507 8.31 -8.26 -11.86
CA GLY A 507 6.99 -8.33 -11.26
C GLY A 507 6.74 -9.67 -10.57
N CYS A 508 6.12 -9.64 -9.40
CA CYS A 508 5.65 -10.84 -8.69
C CYS A 508 4.13 -10.84 -8.63
N GLU A 509 3.51 -11.99 -8.88
CA GLU A 509 2.06 -12.17 -8.74
C GLU A 509 1.77 -13.59 -8.22
N LEU A 510 0.82 -13.70 -7.31
CA LEU A 510 0.44 -14.96 -6.69
C LEU A 510 -0.60 -15.72 -7.54
N ASP A 511 -1.49 -14.99 -8.21
CA ASP A 511 -2.57 -15.54 -9.02
C ASP A 511 -2.13 -15.77 -10.48
N PRO A 512 -2.17 -17.02 -10.99
CA PRO A 512 -1.76 -17.32 -12.36
C PRO A 512 -2.64 -16.65 -13.43
N GLU A 513 -3.92 -16.34 -13.16
CA GLU A 513 -4.80 -15.65 -14.10
C GLU A 513 -4.43 -14.16 -14.20
N TYR A 514 -4.15 -13.50 -13.07
CA TYR A 514 -3.67 -12.11 -13.08
C TYR A 514 -2.29 -11.99 -13.72
N LEU A 515 -1.41 -12.96 -13.49
CA LEU A 515 -0.11 -13.03 -14.16
C LEU A 515 -0.25 -13.12 -15.69
N ALA A 516 -1.18 -13.95 -16.18
CA ALA A 516 -1.45 -14.07 -17.62
C ALA A 516 -1.97 -12.77 -18.23
N ILE A 517 -2.89 -12.09 -17.54
CA ILE A 517 -3.37 -10.75 -17.93
C ILE A 517 -2.22 -9.75 -17.95
N ALA A 518 -1.40 -9.72 -16.89
CA ALA A 518 -0.26 -8.81 -16.78
C ALA A 518 0.71 -8.99 -17.95
N LYS A 519 1.07 -10.23 -18.26
CA LYS A 519 1.95 -10.57 -19.38
C LYS A 519 1.42 -10.01 -20.70
N ALA A 520 0.16 -10.29 -21.04
CA ALA A 520 -0.44 -9.83 -22.29
C ALA A 520 -0.46 -8.29 -22.42
N ARG A 521 -0.79 -7.60 -21.33
CA ARG A 521 -0.78 -6.11 -21.28
C ARG A 521 0.63 -5.53 -21.43
N ILE A 522 1.64 -6.16 -20.82
CA ILE A 522 3.05 -5.74 -20.91
C ILE A 522 3.59 -5.95 -22.33
N GLU A 523 3.36 -7.12 -22.92
CA GLU A 523 3.82 -7.46 -24.28
C GLU A 523 3.17 -6.54 -25.33
N HIS A 524 1.90 -6.21 -25.16
CA HIS A 524 1.21 -5.26 -26.02
C HIS A 524 1.86 -3.87 -26.02
N GLU A 525 2.16 -3.32 -24.84
CA GLU A 525 2.81 -2.01 -24.74
C GLU A 525 4.25 -2.07 -25.24
N GLN A 526 4.98 -3.16 -24.98
CA GLN A 526 6.34 -3.38 -25.51
C GLN A 526 6.36 -3.37 -27.05
N ALA A 527 5.43 -4.08 -27.70
CA ALA A 527 5.31 -4.11 -29.15
C ALA A 527 4.95 -2.74 -29.72
N LYS A 528 4.03 -2.02 -29.07
CA LYS A 528 3.65 -0.65 -29.44
C LYS A 528 4.82 0.32 -29.38
N VAL A 529 5.65 0.25 -28.33
CA VAL A 529 6.86 1.07 -28.19
C VAL A 529 7.91 0.71 -29.23
N ALA A 530 8.07 -0.58 -29.55
CA ALA A 530 9.00 -1.03 -30.59
C ALA A 530 8.61 -0.47 -31.98
N ALA A 531 7.34 -0.61 -32.38
CA ALA A 531 6.84 -0.09 -33.65
C ALA A 531 6.99 1.44 -33.77
N ALA A 532 6.75 2.19 -32.68
CA ALA A 532 6.93 3.64 -32.67
C ALA A 532 8.40 4.05 -32.86
N ARG A 533 9.35 3.28 -32.31
CA ARG A 533 10.79 3.53 -32.48
C ARG A 533 11.26 3.24 -33.90
N GLU A 534 10.77 2.16 -34.51
CA GLU A 534 11.07 1.83 -35.91
C GLU A 534 10.60 2.95 -36.84
N SER A 535 9.35 3.40 -36.69
CA SER A 535 8.80 4.52 -37.47
C SER A 535 9.57 5.83 -37.28
N ALA A 536 9.98 6.16 -36.05
CA ALA A 536 10.81 7.34 -35.79
C ALA A 536 12.19 7.25 -36.46
N THR A 537 12.80 6.06 -36.47
CA THR A 537 14.10 5.80 -37.10
C THR A 537 14.01 5.95 -38.62
N GLU A 538 12.96 5.41 -39.25
CA GLU A 538 12.69 5.57 -40.68
C GLU A 538 12.48 7.05 -41.05
N SER A 539 11.71 7.79 -40.26
CA SER A 539 11.52 9.23 -40.47
C SER A 539 12.83 10.00 -40.35
N GLN A 540 13.69 9.66 -39.40
CA GLN A 540 14.99 10.31 -39.24
C GLN A 540 15.93 10.00 -40.41
N LEU A 541 15.96 8.76 -40.91
CA LEU A 541 16.76 8.38 -42.07
C LEU A 541 16.27 9.07 -43.35
N SER A 542 14.96 9.25 -43.53
CA SER A 542 14.39 9.99 -44.68
C SER A 542 14.76 11.48 -44.71
N LEU A 543 15.11 12.08 -43.58
CA LEU A 543 15.54 13.49 -43.50
C LEU A 543 16.98 13.68 -44.00
N PHE A 544 17.79 12.63 -44.06
CA PHE A 544 19.19 12.67 -44.51
C PHE A 544 19.41 12.09 -45.91
N GLY A 545 18.35 11.54 -46.54
CA GLY A 545 18.38 11.03 -47.91
C GLY A 545 17.68 11.98 -48.89
N ASN A 546 18.34 13.08 -49.26
CA ASN A 546 18.06 13.89 -50.45
C ASN A 546 19.35 14.55 -50.94
#